data_AF-A0A936ZQY6-F1
#
_entry.id   AF-A0A936ZQY6-F1
#
_cell.length_a   1.000
_cell.length_b   1.000
_cell.length_c   1.000
_cell.angle_alpha   90.00
_cell.angle_beta   90.00
_cell.angle_gamma   90.00
#
_symmetry.space_group_name_H-M   'P 1'
#
loop_
_entity.id
_entity.type
_entity.pdbx_description
1 polymer ?
#
loop_
_entity_poly.entity_id
_entity_poly.type
_entity_poly.pdbx_seq_one_letter_code
_entity_poly.pdbx_strand_id
1 'polypeptide(L)'
;MNTINSFSTYLFILSFCFICGCSSDSDSDLPDTQEQVTDQPEDGDGTGNDGDGGGTGDDGNGGDNGDGTTNSDIPYEVLELKNWKITLPRDFNNDDLADEVYLDKSRNDHSEDPSFTTYKDEFFFVENGNVRFSCPTENGTPTTGNSSNTRSELREMPSNGDGEAGWDATTNTTKTLTFKVRVIQTSSTSKFAFAQIHDFKQSVWDDLLRIQIESDNPNAKEGDTGRIYILGDVTEGRASDGFPVDFRSLNYSERYIKNNYTLGDWLTFKVTVQNSVMKIYLDDMNTPIRTYDNITCKSNYFKAGVYNQSTQSTSTGNGIAEFSEITVSENF
;
A
#
# COMPACT_ATOMS: atom_id res chain seq x y z
N MET A 1 28.54 -15.27 -58.95
CA MET A 1 29.01 -15.97 -57.73
C MET A 1 29.51 -14.92 -56.77
N ASN A 2 28.86 -14.80 -55.60
CA ASN A 2 29.47 -14.52 -54.30
C ASN A 2 28.35 -14.22 -53.30
N THR A 3 28.00 -15.25 -52.55
CA THR A 3 27.15 -15.24 -51.36
C THR A 3 27.99 -14.81 -50.16
N ILE A 4 27.53 -13.81 -49.40
CA ILE A 4 28.08 -13.47 -48.09
C ILE A 4 27.06 -13.93 -47.04
N ASN A 5 27.46 -14.95 -46.28
CA ASN A 5 26.81 -15.40 -45.06
C ASN A 5 27.11 -14.40 -43.94
N SER A 6 26.09 -13.98 -43.18
CA SER A 6 26.28 -13.33 -41.89
C SER A 6 25.76 -14.24 -40.80
N PHE A 7 26.68 -14.67 -39.92
CA PHE A 7 26.40 -15.44 -38.72
C PHE A 7 25.83 -14.50 -37.64
N SER A 8 24.72 -14.92 -37.04
CA SER A 8 24.14 -14.32 -35.84
C SER A 8 24.86 -14.88 -34.61
N THR A 9 25.46 -13.99 -33.81
CA THR A 9 26.07 -14.35 -32.53
C THR A 9 25.09 -13.97 -31.42
N TYR A 10 24.54 -14.98 -30.74
CA TYR A 10 23.79 -14.83 -29.50
C TYR A 10 24.76 -14.50 -28.36
N LEU A 11 24.55 -13.37 -27.69
CA LEU A 11 25.27 -13.00 -26.47
C LEU A 11 24.41 -13.38 -25.26
N PHE A 12 24.75 -14.49 -24.61
CA PHE A 12 24.28 -14.83 -23.27
C PHE A 12 25.06 -13.96 -22.27
N ILE A 13 24.37 -13.11 -21.51
CA ILE A 13 24.95 -12.45 -20.34
C ILE A 13 24.63 -13.32 -19.13
N LEU A 14 25.63 -14.08 -18.67
CA LEU A 14 25.64 -14.71 -17.35
C LEU A 14 25.93 -13.63 -16.30
N SER A 15 25.02 -13.48 -15.33
CA SER A 15 25.26 -12.69 -14.13
C SER A 15 26.20 -13.46 -13.19
N PHE A 16 27.39 -12.91 -12.92
CA PHE A 16 28.35 -13.47 -11.97
C PHE A 16 28.01 -12.99 -10.55
N CYS A 17 27.63 -13.93 -9.68
CA CYS A 17 27.68 -13.74 -8.23
C CYS A 17 29.14 -13.68 -7.78
N PHE A 18 29.54 -12.58 -7.14
CA PHE A 18 30.79 -12.51 -6.39
C PHE A 18 30.56 -13.11 -5.00
N ILE A 19 31.15 -14.29 -4.77
CA ILE A 19 31.37 -14.87 -3.45
C ILE A 19 32.68 -14.28 -2.92
N CYS A 20 32.66 -13.67 -1.74
CA CYS A 20 33.87 -13.35 -0.99
C CYS A 20 33.80 -14.01 0.39
N GLY A 21 34.58 -15.08 0.57
CA GLY A 21 35.16 -15.52 1.84
C GLY A 21 36.68 -15.57 1.63
N CYS A 22 37.58 -15.51 2.60
CA CYS A 22 37.58 -15.51 4.06
C CYS A 22 38.92 -14.84 4.47
N SER A 23 39.10 -14.41 5.72
CA SER A 23 40.13 -14.98 6.62
C SER A 23 40.16 -14.29 7.98
N SER A 24 40.51 -15.10 8.98
CA SER A 24 40.63 -14.93 10.43
C SER A 24 41.63 -13.86 10.92
N ASP A 25 41.44 -13.35 12.15
CA ASP A 25 42.28 -13.71 13.31
C ASP A 25 41.89 -13.03 14.65
N SER A 26 41.85 -13.87 15.69
CA SER A 26 42.20 -13.72 17.12
C SER A 26 41.69 -12.57 18.02
N ASP A 27 40.83 -12.97 18.97
CA ASP A 27 41.05 -13.02 20.43
C ASP A 27 41.42 -11.74 21.21
N SER A 28 40.51 -11.28 22.11
CA SER A 28 40.79 -11.06 23.54
C SER A 28 39.61 -10.42 24.31
N ASP A 29 39.23 -11.11 25.38
CA ASP A 29 38.80 -10.64 26.71
C ASP A 29 37.55 -9.76 26.93
N LEU A 30 36.57 -10.39 27.60
CA LEU A 30 35.48 -9.82 28.42
C LEU A 30 36.05 -9.05 29.65
N PRO A 31 35.28 -8.16 30.32
CA PRO A 31 34.26 -8.64 31.28
C PRO A 31 32.90 -7.93 31.23
N ASP A 32 31.89 -8.79 31.34
CA ASP A 32 30.63 -8.69 32.05
C ASP A 32 30.58 -7.61 33.16
N THR A 33 29.57 -6.74 33.11
CA THR A 33 29.03 -6.07 34.29
C THR A 33 27.51 -6.03 34.19
N GLN A 34 26.89 -6.84 35.05
CA GLN A 34 25.50 -6.75 35.44
C GLN A 34 25.29 -5.59 36.42
N GLU A 35 24.27 -4.77 36.18
CA GLU A 35 23.58 -3.99 37.22
C GLU A 35 22.08 -4.31 37.07
N GLN A 36 21.55 -5.16 37.95
CA GLN A 36 20.93 -4.82 39.24
C GLN A 36 19.61 -4.05 39.10
N VAL A 37 18.55 -4.86 39.05
CA VAL A 37 17.19 -4.56 39.48
C VAL A 37 17.21 -3.96 40.88
N THR A 38 16.53 -2.83 41.06
CA THR A 38 16.24 -2.28 42.40
C THR A 38 14.73 -2.22 42.61
N ASP A 39 14.34 -2.67 43.80
CA ASP A 39 12.99 -2.90 44.29
C ASP A 39 12.16 -1.62 44.38
N GLN A 40 10.87 -1.71 44.00
CA GLN A 40 9.81 -0.81 44.48
C GLN A 40 9.10 -1.46 45.67
N PRO A 41 8.79 -0.73 46.76
CA PRO A 41 7.91 -1.22 47.79
C PRO A 41 6.43 -0.98 47.43
N GLU A 42 5.64 -1.96 47.81
CA GLU A 42 4.19 -2.07 47.74
C GLU A 42 3.51 -1.04 48.67
N ASP A 43 2.54 -0.29 48.11
CA ASP A 43 1.54 0.45 48.89
C ASP A 43 0.24 -0.36 48.89
N GLY A 44 -0.27 -0.73 50.08
CA GLY A 44 -1.53 -1.46 50.19
C GLY A 44 -1.97 -1.78 51.62
N ASP A 45 -2.24 -0.75 52.42
CA ASP A 45 -2.96 -0.89 53.70
C ASP A 45 -4.47 -0.69 53.49
N GLY A 46 -5.21 -1.80 53.51
CA GLY A 46 -6.17 -2.10 54.58
C GLY A 46 -7.47 -1.27 54.75
N THR A 47 -8.51 -2.05 55.06
CA THR A 47 -9.84 -1.72 55.63
C THR A 47 -10.90 -1.30 54.59
N GLY A 48 -12.07 -1.91 54.50
CA GLY A 48 -12.78 -2.85 55.36
C GLY A 48 -14.25 -2.45 55.44
N ASN A 49 -15.13 -3.47 55.51
CA ASN A 49 -16.49 -3.44 56.05
C ASN A 49 -17.69 -3.50 55.06
N ASP A 50 -18.15 -4.74 54.88
CA ASP A 50 -19.51 -5.26 55.16
C ASP A 50 -20.76 -4.45 54.80
N GLY A 51 -21.61 -5.09 54.00
CA GLY A 51 -22.96 -5.45 54.49
C GLY A 51 -24.15 -5.06 53.62
N ASP A 52 -25.01 -6.07 53.41
CA ASP A 52 -26.47 -5.97 53.17
C ASP A 52 -26.89 -5.63 51.73
N GLY A 53 -27.86 -6.27 51.07
CA GLY A 53 -28.93 -7.16 51.47
C GLY A 53 -29.94 -7.13 50.32
N GLY A 54 -30.43 -8.29 49.88
CA GLY A 54 -31.24 -8.42 48.67
C GLY A 54 -32.60 -7.73 48.73
N GLY A 55 -33.12 -7.34 47.56
CA GLY A 55 -34.46 -6.80 47.40
C GLY A 55 -34.86 -6.71 45.93
N THR A 56 -35.73 -7.64 45.52
CA THR A 56 -36.41 -7.73 44.22
C THR A 56 -37.33 -6.54 43.97
N GLY A 57 -37.36 -6.02 42.74
CA GLY A 57 -38.35 -5.07 42.25
C GLY A 57 -38.39 -5.08 40.73
N ASP A 58 -39.50 -5.61 40.22
CA ASP A 58 -40.02 -5.53 38.85
C ASP A 58 -40.16 -4.05 38.41
N ASP A 59 -40.05 -3.78 37.10
CA ASP A 59 -40.75 -2.71 36.36
C ASP A 59 -40.18 -2.53 34.94
N GLY A 60 -40.89 -3.09 33.96
CA GLY A 60 -41.36 -2.38 32.76
C GLY A 60 -40.42 -1.53 31.89
N ASN A 61 -40.19 -2.03 30.67
CA ASN A 61 -40.35 -1.29 29.40
C ASN A 61 -39.79 0.15 29.31
N GLY A 62 -38.55 0.26 28.84
CA GLY A 62 -38.02 1.47 28.19
C GLY A 62 -37.33 1.06 26.90
N GLY A 63 -37.99 1.29 25.76
CA GLY A 63 -37.42 1.04 24.45
C GLY A 63 -36.19 1.90 24.23
N ASP A 64 -35.05 1.24 24.01
CA ASP A 64 -33.91 1.88 23.38
C ASP A 64 -34.07 1.74 21.87
N ASN A 65 -34.64 2.77 21.25
CA ASN A 65 -34.36 3.06 19.85
C ASN A 65 -32.92 3.58 19.78
N GLY A 66 -31.97 2.67 20.03
CA GLY A 66 -30.58 2.89 19.74
C GLY A 66 -30.44 2.83 18.23
N ASP A 67 -30.31 4.01 17.60
CA ASP A 67 -29.58 4.18 16.36
C ASP A 67 -28.13 3.72 16.61
N GLY A 68 -27.97 2.40 16.69
CA GLY A 68 -26.74 1.72 16.99
C GLY A 68 -25.94 1.60 15.70
N THR A 69 -25.35 2.71 15.25
CA THR A 69 -24.20 2.64 14.37
C THR A 69 -23.06 2.01 15.19
N THR A 70 -23.01 0.68 15.19
CA THR A 70 -21.81 -0.04 15.60
C THR A 70 -20.71 0.41 14.64
N ASN A 71 -19.83 1.31 15.09
CA ASN A 71 -18.63 1.65 14.34
C ASN A 71 -17.82 0.37 14.18
N SER A 72 -17.85 -0.21 12.98
CA SER A 72 -17.10 -1.41 12.68
C SER A 72 -15.63 -1.16 12.90
N ASP A 73 -14.94 -2.13 13.51
CA ASP A 73 -13.49 -2.13 13.63
C ASP A 73 -12.81 -3.00 12.55
N ILE A 74 -13.58 -3.37 11.52
CA ILE A 74 -13.14 -4.17 10.38
C ILE A 74 -12.95 -3.27 9.16
N PRO A 75 -11.73 -3.18 8.59
CA PRO A 75 -11.46 -2.35 7.42
C PRO A 75 -12.35 -2.63 6.21
N TYR A 76 -12.68 -3.90 5.96
CA TYR A 76 -13.58 -4.31 4.88
C TYR A 76 -14.95 -3.63 4.97
N GLU A 77 -15.50 -3.52 6.18
CA GLU A 77 -16.81 -2.93 6.40
C GLU A 77 -16.74 -1.40 6.35
N VAL A 78 -15.72 -0.79 6.95
CA VAL A 78 -15.53 0.68 6.98
C VAL A 78 -15.36 1.27 5.57
N LEU A 79 -14.62 0.58 4.68
CA LEU A 79 -14.37 1.04 3.31
C LEU A 79 -15.20 0.32 2.24
N GLU A 80 -16.10 -0.59 2.62
CA GLU A 80 -16.93 -1.40 1.70
C GLU A 80 -16.12 -2.18 0.62
N LEU A 81 -15.03 -2.84 1.02
CA LEU A 81 -13.99 -3.38 0.12
C LEU A 81 -14.37 -4.69 -0.61
N LYS A 82 -15.42 -4.68 -1.42
CA LYS A 82 -15.98 -5.90 -2.06
C LYS A 82 -15.05 -6.67 -2.99
N ASN A 83 -14.17 -5.98 -3.71
CA ASN A 83 -13.41 -6.54 -4.83
C ASN A 83 -11.90 -6.30 -4.63
N TRP A 84 -11.35 -6.76 -3.51
CA TRP A 84 -9.94 -6.55 -3.18
C TRP A 84 -9.32 -7.79 -2.54
N LYS A 85 -8.00 -7.88 -2.68
CA LYS A 85 -7.11 -8.60 -1.76
C LYS A 85 -6.16 -7.59 -1.11
N ILE A 86 -5.49 -7.98 -0.03
CA ILE A 86 -4.45 -7.18 0.64
C ILE A 86 -3.13 -7.96 0.62
N THR A 87 -2.03 -7.27 0.28
CA THR A 87 -0.67 -7.77 0.51
C THR A 87 -0.11 -7.09 1.75
N LEU A 88 0.55 -7.85 2.63
CA LEU A 88 1.02 -7.39 3.94
C LEU A 88 2.53 -7.56 4.10
N PRO A 89 3.21 -6.70 4.88
CA PRO A 89 4.66 -6.74 5.04
C PRO A 89 5.10 -7.76 6.10
N ARG A 90 4.60 -8.99 5.98
CA ARG A 90 4.89 -10.12 6.88
C ARG A 90 4.98 -11.42 6.08
N ASP A 91 5.58 -12.43 6.70
CA ASP A 91 5.81 -13.75 6.12
C ASP A 91 5.52 -14.79 7.21
N PHE A 92 4.25 -15.19 7.35
CA PHE A 92 3.84 -16.19 8.34
C PHE A 92 3.87 -17.62 7.80
N ASN A 93 3.89 -17.79 6.48
CA ASN A 93 4.04 -19.09 5.84
C ASN A 93 5.52 -19.51 5.65
N ASN A 94 6.46 -18.61 5.94
CA ASN A 94 7.92 -18.76 5.85
C ASN A 94 8.41 -19.09 4.44
N ASP A 95 7.87 -18.42 3.42
CA ASP A 95 8.30 -18.56 2.02
C ASP A 95 9.20 -17.41 1.52
N ASP A 96 9.65 -16.55 2.43
CA ASP A 96 10.44 -15.34 2.20
C ASP A 96 9.70 -14.26 1.37
N LEU A 97 8.37 -14.38 1.19
CA LEU A 97 7.53 -13.42 0.48
C LEU A 97 6.51 -12.76 1.39
N ALA A 98 6.03 -11.60 0.95
CA ALA A 98 4.95 -10.88 1.61
C ALA A 98 3.62 -11.65 1.45
N ASP A 99 2.97 -11.97 2.58
CA ASP A 99 1.69 -12.68 2.62
C ASP A 99 0.55 -11.88 1.96
N GLU A 100 -0.36 -12.60 1.32
CA GLU A 100 -1.60 -12.08 0.76
C GLU A 100 -2.85 -12.69 1.40
N VAL A 101 -3.85 -11.84 1.66
CA VAL A 101 -5.16 -12.25 2.20
C VAL A 101 -6.27 -11.96 1.18
N TYR A 102 -7.06 -13.00 0.89
CA TYR A 102 -8.08 -13.03 -0.14
C TYR A 102 -9.49 -13.11 0.46
N LEU A 103 -10.50 -12.78 -0.35
CA LEU A 103 -11.91 -13.01 0.00
C LEU A 103 -12.18 -14.51 0.24
N ASP A 104 -11.72 -15.35 -0.69
CA ASP A 104 -11.70 -16.79 -0.51
C ASP A 104 -10.48 -17.18 0.32
N LYS A 105 -10.72 -17.45 1.61
CA LYS A 105 -9.66 -17.79 2.56
C LYS A 105 -8.82 -19.00 2.16
N SER A 106 -9.34 -19.89 1.29
CA SER A 106 -8.57 -21.04 0.82
C SER A 106 -7.38 -20.66 -0.06
N ARG A 107 -7.33 -19.40 -0.48
CA ARG A 107 -6.24 -18.80 -1.26
C ARG A 107 -5.28 -17.96 -0.42
N ASN A 108 -5.53 -17.77 0.87
CA ASN A 108 -4.61 -17.04 1.74
C ASN A 108 -3.26 -17.77 1.80
N ASP A 109 -2.17 -17.01 1.83
CA ASP A 109 -0.83 -17.59 1.97
C ASP A 109 -0.63 -18.19 3.35
N HIS A 110 -1.10 -17.51 4.40
CA HIS A 110 -1.19 -18.05 5.74
C HIS A 110 -2.57 -18.66 6.02
N SER A 111 -2.62 -19.96 6.25
CA SER A 111 -3.88 -20.72 6.37
C SER A 111 -4.73 -20.39 7.60
N GLU A 112 -4.14 -19.75 8.62
CA GLU A 112 -4.88 -19.34 9.83
C GLU A 112 -5.52 -17.96 9.69
N ASP A 113 -5.17 -17.21 8.63
CA ASP A 113 -5.81 -15.92 8.38
C ASP A 113 -7.31 -16.10 8.10
N PRO A 114 -8.15 -15.20 8.62
CA PRO A 114 -9.54 -15.17 8.22
C PRO A 114 -9.69 -14.73 6.75
N SER A 115 -10.92 -14.82 6.25
CA SER A 115 -11.27 -14.16 4.98
C SER A 115 -10.97 -12.65 5.08
N PHE A 116 -10.59 -12.04 3.96
CA PHE A 116 -10.41 -10.60 3.84
C PHE A 116 -11.61 -9.78 4.37
N THR A 117 -12.82 -10.35 4.33
CA THR A 117 -14.05 -9.73 4.85
C THR A 117 -14.04 -9.44 6.35
N THR A 118 -13.21 -10.13 7.13
CA THR A 118 -13.08 -9.93 8.59
C THR A 118 -11.62 -9.71 9.01
N TYR A 119 -10.73 -9.49 8.05
CA TYR A 119 -9.30 -9.39 8.28
C TYR A 119 -8.89 -8.03 8.87
N LYS A 120 -7.99 -8.06 9.85
CA LYS A 120 -7.27 -6.90 10.38
C LYS A 120 -6.01 -7.34 11.11
N ASP A 121 -4.98 -6.50 11.12
CA ASP A 121 -3.75 -6.69 11.90
C ASP A 121 -3.06 -5.34 12.17
N GLU A 122 -1.82 -5.35 12.64
CA GLU A 122 -1.02 -4.14 12.91
C GLU A 122 -0.62 -3.33 11.65
N PHE A 123 -0.75 -3.90 10.45
CA PHE A 123 -0.44 -3.25 9.19
C PHE A 123 -1.68 -2.75 8.44
N PHE A 124 -2.87 -3.25 8.80
CA PHE A 124 -4.15 -2.91 8.20
C PHE A 124 -5.29 -3.00 9.22
N PHE A 125 -5.70 -1.86 9.79
CA PHE A 125 -6.70 -1.78 10.86
C PHE A 125 -7.52 -0.49 10.82
N VAL A 126 -8.60 -0.45 11.60
CA VAL A 126 -9.41 0.77 11.78
C VAL A 126 -8.86 1.59 12.95
N GLU A 127 -8.59 2.87 12.72
CA GLU A 127 -8.27 3.83 13.77
C GLU A 127 -9.13 5.09 13.58
N ASN A 128 -9.83 5.52 14.65
CA ASN A 128 -10.69 6.71 14.64
C ASN A 128 -11.72 6.73 13.49
N GLY A 129 -12.25 5.55 13.12
CA GLY A 129 -13.22 5.38 12.04
C GLY A 129 -12.64 5.43 10.62
N ASN A 130 -11.31 5.54 10.47
CA ASN A 130 -10.62 5.45 9.19
C ASN A 130 -9.82 4.15 9.11
N VAL A 131 -9.53 3.67 7.91
CA VAL A 131 -8.65 2.51 7.73
C VAL A 131 -7.21 2.97 7.56
N ARG A 132 -6.35 2.53 8.47
CA ARG A 132 -4.92 2.79 8.45
C ARG A 132 -4.18 1.64 7.77
N PHE A 133 -3.31 2.02 6.85
CA PHE A 133 -2.27 1.19 6.27
C PHE A 133 -0.95 1.61 6.88
N SER A 134 -0.20 0.67 7.46
CA SER A 134 1.13 0.88 8.02
C SER A 134 2.09 -0.11 7.37
N CYS A 135 3.22 0.37 6.87
CA CYS A 135 4.20 -0.50 6.22
C CYS A 135 5.64 -0.13 6.63
N PRO A 136 6.37 -1.06 7.27
CA PRO A 136 7.79 -0.91 7.57
C PRO A 136 8.66 -0.88 6.32
N THR A 137 9.88 -0.34 6.46
CA THR A 137 10.91 -0.31 5.41
C THR A 137 12.22 -0.95 5.83
N GLU A 138 12.27 -1.49 7.04
CA GLU A 138 13.42 -2.12 7.64
C GLU A 138 13.92 -3.29 6.79
N ASN A 139 15.24 -3.47 6.79
CA ASN A 139 15.85 -4.61 6.11
C ASN A 139 15.29 -5.94 6.62
N GLY A 140 14.97 -6.84 5.70
CA GLY A 140 14.35 -8.13 6.01
C GLY A 140 12.83 -8.08 6.09
N THR A 141 12.20 -6.91 5.95
CA THR A 141 10.75 -6.86 5.72
C THR A 141 10.43 -7.55 4.39
N PRO A 142 9.53 -8.56 4.36
CA PRO A 142 9.28 -9.35 3.16
C PRO A 142 8.59 -8.51 2.08
N THR A 143 8.82 -8.90 0.83
CA THR A 143 8.26 -8.26 -0.36
C THR A 143 7.69 -9.32 -1.29
N THR A 144 6.95 -8.89 -2.31
CA THR A 144 6.51 -9.80 -3.37
C THR A 144 7.71 -10.13 -4.28
N GLY A 145 7.74 -11.32 -4.89
CA GLY A 145 8.88 -11.77 -5.71
C GLY A 145 9.27 -10.88 -6.91
N ASN A 146 8.41 -9.93 -7.30
CA ASN A 146 8.67 -8.99 -8.40
C ASN A 146 9.06 -7.57 -7.93
N SER A 147 9.24 -7.33 -6.64
CA SER A 147 9.58 -6.00 -6.11
C SER A 147 10.50 -6.08 -4.91
N SER A 148 11.42 -5.14 -4.79
CA SER A 148 12.25 -4.94 -3.59
C SER A 148 11.62 -3.97 -2.58
N ASN A 149 10.45 -3.43 -2.88
CA ASN A 149 9.76 -2.44 -2.05
C ASN A 149 8.62 -3.10 -1.25
N THR A 150 8.52 -2.72 0.02
CA THR A 150 7.54 -3.24 0.98
C THR A 150 6.17 -2.59 0.79
N ARG A 151 5.10 -3.31 1.15
CA ARG A 151 3.73 -2.78 1.05
C ARG A 151 2.79 -3.32 2.13
N SER A 152 1.84 -2.47 2.51
CA SER A 152 0.52 -2.83 3.03
C SER A 152 -0.46 -2.20 2.04
N GLU A 153 -0.94 -2.98 1.07
CA GLU A 153 -1.60 -2.40 -0.11
C GLU A 153 -2.65 -3.33 -0.73
N LEU A 154 -3.81 -2.74 -1.03
CA LEU A 154 -4.91 -3.42 -1.70
C LEU A 154 -4.61 -3.58 -3.19
N ARG A 155 -5.07 -4.70 -3.76
CA ARG A 155 -5.08 -4.98 -5.20
C ARG A 155 -6.50 -5.31 -5.67
N GLU A 156 -7.01 -4.55 -6.63
CA GLU A 156 -8.37 -4.70 -7.16
C GLU A 156 -8.53 -6.09 -7.75
N MET A 157 -9.57 -6.81 -7.36
CA MET A 157 -9.89 -8.15 -7.84
C MET A 157 -11.10 -8.10 -8.78
N PRO A 158 -11.16 -8.94 -9.83
CA PRO A 158 -12.36 -9.07 -10.65
C PRO A 158 -13.60 -9.47 -9.84
N SER A 159 -14.74 -8.84 -10.13
CA SER A 159 -15.99 -9.06 -9.39
C SER A 159 -16.61 -10.44 -9.60
N ASN A 160 -16.20 -11.18 -10.63
CA ASN A 160 -16.73 -12.49 -11.00
C ASN A 160 -16.05 -13.67 -10.28
N GLY A 161 -14.99 -13.44 -9.50
CA GLY A 161 -14.29 -14.51 -8.79
C GLY A 161 -13.47 -15.45 -9.67
N ASP A 162 -13.30 -15.14 -10.97
CA ASP A 162 -12.54 -15.95 -11.95
C ASP A 162 -11.01 -15.87 -11.77
N GLY A 163 -10.55 -15.67 -10.53
CA GLY A 163 -9.15 -15.41 -10.22
C GLY A 163 -8.73 -13.99 -10.56
N GLU A 164 -7.43 -13.81 -10.76
CA GLU A 164 -6.85 -12.50 -11.07
C GLU A 164 -6.93 -12.17 -12.56
N ALA A 165 -7.46 -10.99 -12.87
CA ALA A 165 -7.47 -10.42 -14.21
C ALA A 165 -7.31 -8.89 -14.13
N GLY A 166 -7.07 -8.27 -15.28
CA GLY A 166 -7.05 -6.82 -15.43
C GLY A 166 -8.04 -6.35 -16.50
N TRP A 167 -8.43 -5.08 -16.44
CA TRP A 167 -9.36 -4.44 -17.36
C TRP A 167 -8.67 -3.65 -18.49
N ASP A 168 -9.36 -3.47 -19.60
CA ASP A 168 -8.83 -2.83 -20.81
C ASP A 168 -9.12 -1.32 -20.85
N ALA A 169 -8.06 -0.51 -20.81
CA ALA A 169 -8.13 0.96 -20.83
C ALA A 169 -8.67 1.54 -22.14
N THR A 170 -8.68 0.74 -23.22
CA THR A 170 -9.08 1.20 -24.57
C THR A 170 -10.58 1.11 -24.83
N THR A 171 -11.34 0.52 -23.91
CA THR A 171 -12.77 0.29 -24.06
C THR A 171 -13.59 1.55 -23.74
N ASN A 172 -14.85 1.54 -24.16
CA ASN A 172 -15.80 2.61 -23.82
C ASN A 172 -16.34 2.53 -22.39
N THR A 173 -16.01 1.47 -21.64
CA THR A 173 -16.32 1.40 -20.21
C THR A 173 -15.41 2.33 -19.43
N THR A 174 -16.00 3.24 -18.65
CA THR A 174 -15.26 4.09 -17.71
C THR A 174 -14.94 3.31 -16.45
N LYS A 175 -13.66 3.06 -16.20
CA LYS A 175 -13.15 2.56 -14.91
C LYS A 175 -12.80 3.75 -14.03
N THR A 176 -13.28 3.76 -12.79
CA THR A 176 -13.05 4.86 -11.86
C THR A 176 -12.57 4.35 -10.52
N LEU A 177 -11.46 4.90 -10.02
CA LEU A 177 -11.04 4.81 -8.63
C LEU A 177 -11.25 6.18 -7.97
N THR A 178 -12.04 6.23 -6.91
CA THR A 178 -12.21 7.42 -6.05
C THR A 178 -11.74 7.07 -4.65
N PHE A 179 -10.99 7.95 -4.01
CA PHE A 179 -10.53 7.72 -2.65
C PHE A 179 -10.26 9.02 -1.92
N LYS A 180 -10.38 8.96 -0.59
CA LYS A 180 -10.05 10.07 0.31
C LYS A 180 -9.00 9.60 1.30
N VAL A 181 -7.83 10.22 1.25
CA VAL A 181 -6.60 9.79 1.94
C VAL A 181 -5.96 10.95 2.70
N ARG A 182 -5.28 10.63 3.80
CA ARG A 182 -4.28 11.50 4.41
C ARG A 182 -3.01 10.72 4.69
N VAL A 183 -1.85 11.34 4.46
CA VAL A 183 -0.55 10.77 4.81
C VAL A 183 -0.26 11.13 6.27
N ILE A 184 -0.05 10.12 7.10
CA ILE A 184 0.24 10.31 8.53
C ILE A 184 1.75 10.36 8.78
N GLN A 185 2.50 9.49 8.11
CA GLN A 185 3.95 9.40 8.28
C GLN A 185 4.61 8.86 7.01
N THR A 186 5.79 9.36 6.67
CA THR A 186 6.70 8.72 5.69
C THR A 186 7.85 8.02 6.41
N SER A 187 8.47 7.04 5.78
CA SER A 187 9.68 6.38 6.30
C SER A 187 10.95 7.21 6.07
N SER A 188 12.12 6.65 6.36
CA SER A 188 13.41 7.28 6.06
C SER A 188 13.66 7.51 4.57
N THR A 189 12.90 6.87 3.67
CA THR A 189 12.98 7.13 2.22
C THR A 189 12.23 8.39 1.79
N SER A 190 11.43 8.97 2.69
CA SER A 190 10.50 10.06 2.47
C SER A 190 9.35 9.74 1.49
N LYS A 191 9.23 8.50 1.00
CA LYS A 191 8.42 8.20 -0.19
C LYS A 191 7.60 6.93 -0.06
N PHE A 192 6.32 7.04 -0.42
CA PHE A 192 5.48 5.89 -0.76
C PHE A 192 4.37 6.28 -1.75
N ALA A 193 3.98 5.32 -2.59
CA ALA A 193 2.79 5.43 -3.42
C ALA A 193 1.56 4.99 -2.59
N PHE A 194 0.47 5.75 -2.69
CA PHE A 194 -0.77 5.44 -1.98
C PHE A 194 -1.94 5.07 -2.88
N ALA A 195 -1.80 5.26 -4.19
CA ALA A 195 -2.70 4.72 -5.19
C ALA A 195 -1.94 4.43 -6.49
N GLN A 196 -2.34 3.37 -7.18
CA GLN A 196 -1.71 2.97 -8.44
C GLN A 196 -2.74 2.45 -9.45
N ILE A 197 -2.37 2.50 -10.73
CA ILE A 197 -2.90 1.63 -11.77
C ILE A 197 -1.72 0.84 -12.29
N HIS A 198 -1.80 -0.49 -12.20
CA HIS A 198 -0.71 -1.38 -12.58
C HIS A 198 -1.18 -2.35 -13.65
N ASP A 199 -0.31 -2.69 -14.59
CA ASP A 199 -0.55 -3.74 -15.56
C ASP A 199 -0.44 -5.15 -14.92
N PHE A 200 -1.26 -6.09 -15.38
CA PHE A 200 -1.27 -7.46 -14.90
C PHE A 200 -0.24 -8.36 -15.57
N LYS A 201 -0.10 -8.31 -16.91
CA LYS A 201 0.64 -9.34 -17.68
C LYS A 201 1.19 -8.90 -19.04
N GLN A 202 1.07 -7.64 -19.45
CA GLN A 202 1.70 -7.12 -20.65
C GLN A 202 3.17 -6.78 -20.38
N SER A 203 4.06 -7.24 -21.26
CA SER A 203 5.51 -7.03 -21.12
C SER A 203 5.98 -5.58 -21.28
N VAL A 204 5.10 -4.68 -21.71
CA VAL A 204 5.44 -3.29 -22.06
C VAL A 204 5.08 -2.32 -20.94
N TRP A 205 4.04 -2.64 -20.18
CA TRP A 205 3.49 -1.75 -19.15
C TRP A 205 3.85 -2.33 -17.79
N ASP A 206 4.11 -1.45 -16.83
CA ASP A 206 4.31 -1.79 -15.43
C ASP A 206 3.30 -1.00 -14.59
N ASP A 207 3.76 -0.08 -13.77
CA ASP A 207 2.91 0.91 -13.14
C ASP A 207 2.49 1.98 -14.16
N LEU A 208 1.28 1.84 -14.72
CA LEU A 208 0.70 2.86 -15.57
C LEU A 208 0.63 4.21 -14.84
N LEU A 209 0.22 4.19 -13.57
CA LEU A 209 0.10 5.36 -12.71
C LEU A 209 0.55 5.03 -11.29
N ARG A 210 1.33 5.93 -10.67
CA ARG A 210 1.51 6.01 -9.22
C ARG A 210 1.17 7.41 -8.72
N ILE A 211 0.36 7.50 -7.68
CA ILE A 211 0.15 8.72 -6.92
C ILE A 211 0.96 8.59 -5.62
N GLN A 212 1.95 9.46 -5.45
CA GLN A 212 3.02 9.27 -4.48
C GLN A 212 3.28 10.54 -3.67
N ILE A 213 3.58 10.38 -2.38
CA ILE A 213 4.14 11.43 -1.53
C ILE A 213 5.67 11.40 -1.60
N GLU A 214 6.29 12.58 -1.59
CA GLU A 214 7.68 12.79 -1.19
C GLU A 214 7.69 13.87 -0.09
N SER A 215 7.95 13.48 1.16
CA SER A 215 8.08 14.44 2.27
C SER A 215 9.42 15.18 2.19
N ASP A 216 9.45 16.40 2.74
CA ASP A 216 10.65 17.24 2.70
C ASP A 216 11.77 16.72 3.62
N ASN A 217 11.40 15.97 4.66
CA ASN A 217 12.31 15.30 5.57
C ASN A 217 12.06 13.78 5.62
N PRO A 218 13.08 12.96 5.90
CA PRO A 218 12.90 11.54 6.20
C PRO A 218 12.15 11.37 7.53
N ASN A 219 11.37 10.30 7.66
CA ASN A 219 10.57 10.02 8.86
C ASN A 219 9.60 11.15 9.25
N ALA A 220 9.11 11.91 8.26
CA ALA A 220 8.20 13.02 8.48
C ALA A 220 6.84 12.53 9.01
N LYS A 221 6.20 13.33 9.86
CA LYS A 221 4.94 13.02 10.56
C LYS A 221 3.88 14.07 10.28
N GLU A 222 2.67 13.87 10.81
CA GLU A 222 1.60 14.88 10.75
C GLU A 222 2.11 16.28 11.15
N GLY A 223 1.74 17.28 10.37
CA GLY A 223 2.23 18.66 10.49
C GLY A 223 3.49 18.99 9.69
N ASP A 224 4.29 17.99 9.29
CA ASP A 224 5.39 18.20 8.35
C ASP A 224 4.88 18.41 6.92
N THR A 225 5.77 18.82 6.02
CA THR A 225 5.42 19.14 4.63
C THR A 225 5.99 18.14 3.62
N GLY A 226 5.33 18.08 2.46
CA GLY A 226 5.79 17.33 1.31
C GLY A 226 5.11 17.72 0.01
N ARG A 227 5.37 16.93 -1.02
CA ARG A 227 4.87 17.11 -2.39
C ARG A 227 4.17 15.83 -2.86
N ILE A 228 3.02 16.00 -3.51
CA ILE A 228 2.29 14.90 -4.13
C ILE A 228 2.62 14.85 -5.62
N TYR A 229 3.06 13.69 -6.09
CA TYR A 229 3.50 13.42 -7.45
C TYR A 229 2.57 12.47 -8.19
N ILE A 230 2.50 12.66 -9.50
CA ILE A 230 2.03 11.68 -10.47
C ILE A 230 3.26 11.09 -11.16
N LEU A 231 3.46 9.79 -11.01
CA LEU A 231 4.57 9.00 -11.57
C LEU A 231 4.01 7.77 -12.31
N GLY A 232 4.90 6.92 -12.83
CA GLY A 232 4.53 5.75 -13.63
C GLY A 232 4.65 6.01 -15.12
N ASP A 233 4.29 5.02 -15.92
CA ASP A 233 4.52 4.98 -17.36
C ASP A 233 3.91 6.17 -18.10
N VAL A 234 2.76 6.68 -17.64
CA VAL A 234 2.13 7.89 -18.20
C VAL A 234 2.92 9.19 -17.97
N THR A 235 4.04 9.14 -17.25
CA THR A 235 4.95 10.29 -17.05
C THR A 235 6.43 9.97 -17.27
N GLU A 236 6.79 8.69 -17.26
CA GLU A 236 8.18 8.20 -17.29
C GLU A 236 8.49 7.37 -18.54
N GLY A 237 7.48 6.71 -19.12
CA GLY A 237 7.62 5.75 -20.21
C GLY A 237 7.97 6.39 -21.56
N ARG A 238 8.86 5.72 -22.30
CA ARG A 238 9.37 6.16 -23.62
C ARG A 238 9.06 5.15 -24.70
N ALA A 239 8.86 5.62 -25.92
CA ALA A 239 8.75 4.70 -27.07
C ALA A 239 10.00 3.80 -27.23
N SER A 240 11.19 4.30 -26.86
CA SER A 240 12.43 3.51 -26.87
C SER A 240 12.42 2.33 -25.90
N ASP A 241 11.60 2.42 -24.87
CA ASP A 241 11.56 1.46 -23.77
C ASP A 241 10.46 0.41 -24.03
N GLY A 242 9.97 0.34 -25.28
CA GLY A 242 8.94 -0.59 -25.72
C GLY A 242 7.52 -0.01 -25.70
N PHE A 243 7.32 1.20 -25.18
CA PHE A 243 6.01 1.83 -25.15
C PHE A 243 5.52 2.19 -26.55
N PRO A 244 4.20 2.15 -26.80
CA PRO A 244 3.65 2.55 -28.09
C PRO A 244 3.68 4.08 -28.30
N VAL A 245 3.85 4.86 -27.22
CA VAL A 245 3.87 6.34 -27.22
C VAL A 245 4.86 6.82 -26.15
N ASP A 246 5.48 8.00 -26.35
CA ASP A 246 6.30 8.68 -25.34
C ASP A 246 5.39 9.60 -24.50
N PHE A 247 5.21 9.28 -23.22
CA PHE A 247 4.36 10.04 -22.30
C PHE A 247 5.14 11.02 -21.43
N ARG A 248 6.46 11.11 -21.62
CA ARG A 248 7.29 11.81 -20.63
C ARG A 248 6.99 13.29 -20.53
N SER A 249 6.72 13.72 -19.29
CA SER A 249 7.21 15.02 -18.85
C SER A 249 8.66 14.84 -18.39
N LEU A 250 9.60 15.39 -19.15
CA LEU A 250 11.03 15.37 -18.82
C LEU A 250 11.38 16.25 -17.62
N ASN A 251 10.48 17.17 -17.28
CA ASN A 251 10.66 18.06 -16.17
C ASN A 251 10.01 17.47 -14.91
N TYR A 252 10.81 16.87 -14.04
CA TYR A 252 10.32 16.30 -12.77
C TYR A 252 9.51 17.31 -11.95
N SER A 253 9.83 18.61 -12.05
CA SER A 253 9.08 19.67 -11.36
C SER A 253 7.65 19.88 -11.89
N GLU A 254 7.30 19.36 -13.06
CA GLU A 254 5.93 19.42 -13.61
C GLU A 254 5.08 18.21 -13.19
N ARG A 255 5.70 17.21 -12.56
CA ARG A 255 5.03 15.97 -12.15
C ARG A 255 4.33 16.07 -10.80
N TYR A 256 4.70 17.04 -9.95
CA TYR A 256 3.93 17.28 -8.74
C TYR A 256 2.61 17.96 -9.09
N ILE A 257 1.58 17.57 -8.35
CA ILE A 257 0.21 18.06 -8.48
C ILE A 257 -0.26 18.82 -7.25
N LYS A 258 0.45 18.66 -6.12
CA LYS A 258 0.28 19.46 -4.92
C LYS A 258 1.64 19.73 -4.30
N ASN A 259 1.95 21.00 -4.07
CA ASN A 259 3.15 21.43 -3.37
C ASN A 259 2.78 21.92 -1.97
N ASN A 260 3.73 21.87 -1.03
CA ASN A 260 3.53 22.24 0.39
C ASN A 260 2.30 21.55 0.99
N TYR A 261 2.10 20.27 0.68
CA TYR A 261 1.08 19.46 1.32
C TYR A 261 1.50 19.21 2.78
N THR A 262 0.62 19.50 3.72
CA THR A 262 0.83 19.21 5.14
C THR A 262 0.37 17.79 5.43
N LEU A 263 1.26 16.94 5.96
CA LEU A 263 0.90 15.58 6.38
C LEU A 263 -0.21 15.66 7.45
N GLY A 264 -1.19 14.78 7.36
CA GLY A 264 -2.42 14.78 8.15
C GLY A 264 -3.61 15.46 7.46
N ASP A 265 -3.38 16.34 6.49
CA ASP A 265 -4.46 16.96 5.71
C ASP A 265 -5.10 15.94 4.75
N TRP A 266 -6.42 15.98 4.64
CA TRP A 266 -7.15 15.13 3.70
C TRP A 266 -6.99 15.60 2.25
N LEU A 267 -6.80 14.63 1.36
CA LEU A 267 -6.82 14.77 -0.08
C LEU A 267 -7.93 13.89 -0.64
N THR A 268 -8.71 14.41 -1.58
CA THR A 268 -9.71 13.60 -2.30
C THR A 268 -9.26 13.45 -3.75
N PHE A 269 -9.19 12.21 -4.22
CA PHE A 269 -8.76 11.87 -5.58
C PHE A 269 -9.86 11.12 -6.31
N LYS A 270 -9.90 11.35 -7.62
CA LYS A 270 -10.60 10.50 -8.57
C LYS A 270 -9.70 10.28 -9.77
N VAL A 271 -9.63 9.04 -10.24
CA VAL A 271 -8.94 8.67 -11.48
C VAL A 271 -9.94 7.95 -12.35
N THR A 272 -10.15 8.43 -13.58
CA THR A 272 -11.04 7.79 -14.56
C THR A 272 -10.23 7.35 -15.76
N VAL A 273 -10.50 6.15 -16.28
CA VAL A 273 -9.92 5.65 -17.53
C VAL A 273 -11.06 5.21 -18.46
N GLN A 274 -11.08 5.75 -19.68
CA GLN A 274 -12.06 5.41 -20.71
C GLN A 274 -11.48 5.76 -22.09
N ASN A 275 -11.71 4.91 -23.10
CA ASN A 275 -11.34 5.18 -24.49
C ASN A 275 -9.86 5.61 -24.66
N SER A 276 -8.95 4.93 -23.96
CA SER A 276 -7.51 5.24 -23.95
C SER A 276 -7.16 6.61 -23.34
N VAL A 277 -8.07 7.21 -22.57
CA VAL A 277 -7.86 8.50 -21.89
C VAL A 277 -7.96 8.30 -20.38
N MET A 278 -6.91 8.69 -19.66
CA MET A 278 -6.90 8.80 -18.21
C MET A 278 -7.06 10.25 -17.80
N LYS A 279 -7.93 10.50 -16.81
CA LYS A 279 -8.09 11.81 -16.18
C LYS A 279 -7.93 11.67 -14.68
N ILE A 280 -7.16 12.59 -14.09
CA ILE A 280 -6.89 12.64 -12.66
C ILE A 280 -7.50 13.92 -12.11
N TYR A 281 -8.23 13.81 -11.01
CA TYR A 281 -8.89 14.90 -10.33
C TYR A 281 -8.38 14.94 -8.89
N LEU A 282 -8.23 16.16 -8.34
CA LEU A 282 -7.83 16.41 -6.96
C LEU A 282 -8.75 17.48 -6.37
N ASP A 283 -9.33 17.19 -5.21
CA ASP A 283 -10.22 18.01 -4.39
C ASP A 283 -11.56 18.46 -5.07
N ASP A 284 -11.53 19.19 -6.20
CA ASP A 284 -12.74 19.69 -6.89
C ASP A 284 -13.61 18.58 -7.52
N MET A 285 -12.99 17.46 -7.93
CA MET A 285 -13.64 16.32 -8.62
C MET A 285 -14.38 16.64 -9.94
N ASN A 286 -14.52 17.91 -10.33
CA ASN A 286 -15.19 18.33 -11.55
C ASN A 286 -14.21 18.59 -12.70
N THR A 287 -13.05 19.18 -12.40
CA THR A 287 -12.03 19.51 -13.40
C THR A 287 -10.80 18.62 -13.25
N PRO A 288 -10.36 17.92 -14.31
CA PRO A 288 -9.15 17.11 -14.23
C PRO A 288 -7.91 18.00 -14.14
N ILE A 289 -7.03 17.71 -13.18
CA ILE A 289 -5.73 18.37 -13.00
C ILE A 289 -4.67 17.83 -13.97
N ARG A 290 -4.87 16.61 -14.48
CA ARG A 290 -4.06 15.97 -15.52
C ARG A 290 -4.95 15.12 -16.42
N THR A 291 -4.60 15.08 -17.71
CA THR A 291 -5.21 14.20 -18.71
C THR A 291 -4.08 13.57 -19.53
N TYR A 292 -4.15 12.26 -19.72
CA TYR A 292 -3.22 11.49 -20.53
C TYR A 292 -4.02 10.70 -21.58
N ASP A 293 -3.73 10.94 -22.85
CA ASP A 293 -4.36 10.26 -23.99
C ASP A 293 -3.49 9.12 -24.50
N ASN A 294 -4.01 8.25 -25.37
CA ASN A 294 -3.29 7.14 -26.01
C ASN A 294 -2.79 6.05 -25.04
N ILE A 295 -3.47 5.86 -23.92
CA ILE A 295 -3.20 4.74 -23.02
C ILE A 295 -3.73 3.45 -23.65
N THR A 296 -2.83 2.60 -24.13
CA THR A 296 -3.20 1.34 -24.80
C THR A 296 -2.99 0.11 -23.93
N CYS A 297 -2.85 0.27 -22.62
CA CYS A 297 -2.69 -0.84 -21.69
C CYS A 297 -4.03 -1.60 -21.56
N LYS A 298 -4.04 -2.90 -21.88
CA LYS A 298 -5.27 -3.71 -21.96
C LYS A 298 -5.54 -4.59 -20.74
N SER A 299 -4.67 -4.58 -19.74
CA SER A 299 -4.80 -5.44 -18.57
C SER A 299 -4.39 -4.72 -17.30
N ASN A 300 -5.24 -3.81 -16.82
CA ASN A 300 -4.94 -2.96 -15.67
C ASN A 300 -5.71 -3.38 -14.43
N TYR A 301 -5.23 -3.00 -13.25
CA TYR A 301 -5.99 -3.07 -12.01
C TYR A 301 -5.59 -1.91 -11.10
N PHE A 302 -6.52 -1.49 -10.25
CA PHE A 302 -6.27 -0.46 -9.24
C PHE A 302 -5.53 -1.05 -8.03
N LYS A 303 -4.73 -0.20 -7.38
CA LYS A 303 -4.12 -0.47 -6.07
C LYS A 303 -4.26 0.75 -5.17
N ALA A 304 -4.39 0.54 -3.86
CA ALA A 304 -4.47 1.61 -2.86
C ALA A 304 -3.96 1.15 -1.50
N GLY A 305 -3.23 2.01 -0.79
CA GLY A 305 -2.65 1.68 0.52
C GLY A 305 -1.33 2.41 0.77
N VAL A 306 -0.32 1.69 1.24
CA VAL A 306 1.06 2.18 1.37
C VAL A 306 2.00 1.21 0.65
N TYR A 307 2.57 1.67 -0.46
CA TYR A 307 3.66 1.00 -1.15
C TYR A 307 4.92 1.85 -1.04
N ASN A 308 5.80 1.51 -0.11
CA ASN A 308 7.04 2.26 0.12
C ASN A 308 7.87 2.33 -1.16
N GLN A 309 8.63 3.40 -1.33
CA GLN A 309 9.42 3.62 -2.53
C GLN A 309 10.88 3.87 -2.19
N SER A 310 11.77 3.41 -3.06
CA SER A 310 13.22 3.55 -2.91
C SER A 310 13.76 2.92 -1.63
N THR A 311 13.16 1.80 -1.18
CA THR A 311 13.63 1.07 -0.01
C THR A 311 15.01 0.47 -0.27
N GLN A 312 15.83 0.44 0.76
CA GLN A 312 17.20 -0.07 0.78
C GLN A 312 17.44 -0.78 2.10
N SER A 313 18.50 -1.59 2.20
CA SER A 313 18.86 -2.29 3.46
C SER A 313 19.16 -1.37 4.64
N THR A 314 19.30 -0.06 4.41
CA THR A 314 19.49 0.97 5.45
C THR A 314 18.21 1.75 5.76
N SER A 315 17.09 1.43 5.10
CA SER A 315 15.81 2.11 5.33
C SER A 315 15.24 1.72 6.69
N THR A 316 14.52 2.66 7.29
CA THR A 316 13.94 2.54 8.63
C THR A 316 12.61 3.29 8.70
N GLY A 317 11.76 2.89 9.64
CA GLY A 317 10.49 3.55 9.89
C GLY A 317 9.40 3.13 8.89
N ASN A 318 8.19 3.62 9.18
CA ASN A 318 6.97 3.21 8.49
C ASN A 318 6.47 4.31 7.55
N GLY A 319 6.02 3.90 6.36
CA GLY A 319 5.00 4.65 5.63
C GLY A 319 3.64 4.39 6.26
N ILE A 320 2.86 5.45 6.51
CA ILE A 320 1.54 5.35 7.13
C ILE A 320 0.58 6.30 6.41
N ALA A 321 -0.56 5.76 5.97
CA ALA A 321 -1.67 6.52 5.41
C ALA A 321 -3.00 6.03 5.97
N GLU A 322 -3.97 6.93 6.01
CA GLU A 322 -5.34 6.61 6.38
C GLU A 322 -6.30 6.94 5.24
N PHE A 323 -7.28 6.06 5.05
CA PHE A 323 -8.34 6.21 4.09
C PHE A 323 -9.70 6.24 4.78
N SER A 324 -10.53 7.21 4.40
CA SER A 324 -11.94 7.25 4.79
C SER A 324 -12.86 6.81 3.66
N GLU A 325 -12.33 6.63 2.45
CA GLU A 325 -13.07 6.18 1.27
C GLU A 325 -12.13 5.51 0.28
N ILE A 326 -12.52 4.36 -0.27
CA ILE A 326 -11.93 3.73 -1.46
C ILE A 326 -13.05 3.09 -2.27
N THR A 327 -13.39 3.69 -3.40
CA THR A 327 -14.50 3.25 -4.27
C THR A 327 -13.99 2.95 -5.67
N VAL A 328 -14.29 1.76 -6.17
CA VAL A 328 -14.14 1.41 -7.59
C VAL A 328 -15.52 1.34 -8.24
N SER A 329 -15.66 1.95 -9.42
CA SER A 329 -16.89 1.87 -10.20
C SER A 329 -16.63 1.71 -11.68
N GLU A 330 -17.61 1.13 -12.38
CA GLU A 330 -17.58 0.86 -13.80
C GLU A 330 -18.88 1.36 -14.44
N ASN A 331 -18.77 2.19 -15.48
CA ASN A 331 -19.93 2.78 -16.16
C ASN A 331 -19.78 2.65 -17.69
N PHE A 332 -20.88 2.40 -18.40
CA PHE A 332 -20.93 2.29 -19.87
C PHE A 332 -21.32 3.60 -20.56
#